data_AF-A0A9W6ZE71-F1
#
_entry.id   AF-A0A9W6ZE71-F1
#
_cell.length_a   1.000
_cell.length_b   1.000
_cell.length_c   1.000
_cell.angle_alpha   90.00
_cell.angle_beta   90.00
_cell.angle_gamma   90.00
#
_symmetry.space_group_name_H-M   'P 1'
#
loop_
_entity.id
_entity.type
_entity.pdbx_description
1 polymer ?
#
loop_
_entity_poly.entity_id
_entity_poly.type
_entity_poly.pdbx_seq_one_letter_code
_entity_poly.pdbx_strand_id
1 'polypeptide(L)'
;MDTLKDDSGLRTLLTSAAEGVDEDGVDPTIARLHSLIAGFSDLKASLDENNARVEEEDVTEEKHDREMSEEHDRDMSEDDDEEGTFSVVIIGASASGLGVACALLQASPDLDVRILEKSDCVGSTFLSWPSFTTFISPSFYSNPFGPLDLNQITPSENGPQTFTTSQHPTGKEYAEYLQNLSKSKMFGDRCLESYITFGVDVSTIETANYGGGTAFNIATSSGTDYNARYVIYAGALYHLTCGHLTLLSVAQVQR
;
A
#
# COMPACT_ATOMS: atom_id res chain seq x y z
N MET A 1 21.71 -14.39 29.63
CA MET A 1 21.91 -15.55 28.73
C MET A 1 21.05 -15.27 27.52
N ASP A 2 21.44 -14.27 26.72
CA ASP A 2 22.32 -14.39 25.54
C ASP A 2 21.77 -15.36 24.50
N THR A 3 21.12 -14.82 23.46
CA THR A 3 21.50 -14.97 22.04
C THR A 3 20.43 -14.34 21.15
N LEU A 4 20.53 -13.04 20.85
CA LEU A 4 19.94 -12.41 19.66
C LEU A 4 20.85 -11.23 19.27
N LYS A 5 22.02 -11.58 18.75
CA LYS A 5 22.87 -10.68 17.94
C LYS A 5 23.26 -11.48 16.72
N ASP A 6 22.40 -11.51 15.73
CA ASP A 6 22.83 -11.81 14.38
C ASP A 6 21.95 -11.07 13.36
N ASP A 7 22.26 -9.79 13.17
CA ASP A 7 21.71 -8.95 12.12
C ASP A 7 22.51 -9.10 10.79
N SER A 8 23.36 -10.13 10.70
CA SER A 8 24.18 -10.37 9.51
C SER A 8 23.40 -11.06 8.39
N GLY A 9 22.29 -11.76 8.69
CA GLY A 9 21.46 -12.43 7.70
C GLY A 9 20.75 -11.46 6.75
N LEU A 10 20.17 -10.39 7.28
CA LEU A 10 19.47 -9.34 6.50
C LEU A 10 20.45 -8.49 5.69
N ARG A 11 21.62 -8.17 6.26
CA ARG A 11 22.69 -7.44 5.57
C ARG A 11 23.34 -8.26 4.46
N THR A 12 23.50 -9.57 4.63
CA THR A 12 24.05 -10.45 3.58
C THR A 12 23.09 -10.60 2.39
N LEU A 13 21.77 -10.65 2.66
CA LEU A 13 20.73 -10.66 1.61
C LEU A 13 20.61 -9.34 0.83
N LEU A 14 20.92 -8.21 1.47
CA LEU A 14 20.94 -6.89 0.83
C LEU A 14 22.25 -6.60 0.07
N THR A 15 23.38 -7.18 0.51
CA THR A 15 24.70 -6.89 -0.09
C THR A 15 24.94 -7.66 -1.39
N SER A 16 24.32 -8.83 -1.61
CA SER A 16 24.44 -9.55 -2.89
C SER A 16 23.64 -8.89 -4.03
N ALA A 17 22.93 -7.79 -3.76
CA ALA A 17 22.14 -7.05 -4.75
C ALA A 17 22.97 -6.18 -5.71
N ALA A 18 24.30 -6.14 -5.57
CA ALA A 18 25.18 -5.21 -6.29
C ALA A 18 26.05 -5.84 -7.41
N GLU A 19 26.00 -7.15 -7.65
CA GLU A 19 26.80 -7.79 -8.72
C GLU A 19 25.93 -8.50 -9.75
N GLY A 20 26.27 -8.28 -11.03
CA GLY A 20 25.42 -8.59 -12.16
C GLY A 20 25.29 -10.08 -12.49
N VAL A 21 24.10 -10.41 -13.00
CA VAL A 21 23.74 -11.58 -13.83
C VAL A 21 24.30 -12.93 -13.37
N ASP A 22 23.48 -13.69 -12.64
CA ASP A 22 23.73 -15.10 -12.39
C ASP A 22 23.63 -15.94 -13.68
N GLU A 23 24.51 -16.94 -13.82
CA GLU A 23 24.68 -17.80 -15.00
C GLU A 23 23.47 -18.74 -15.29
N ASP A 24 22.44 -18.74 -14.43
CA ASP A 24 21.31 -19.68 -14.50
C ASP A 24 20.06 -19.16 -15.25
N GLY A 25 20.10 -17.95 -15.81
CA GLY A 25 19.05 -17.44 -16.71
C GLY A 25 17.69 -17.18 -16.06
N VAL A 26 17.61 -17.08 -14.74
CA VAL A 26 16.40 -16.67 -14.00
C VAL A 26 16.43 -15.16 -13.81
N ASP A 27 15.38 -14.47 -14.24
CA ASP A 27 15.25 -13.01 -14.09
C ASP A 27 15.30 -12.65 -12.60
N PRO A 28 16.29 -11.85 -12.14
CA PRO A 28 16.44 -11.49 -10.74
C PRO A 28 15.25 -10.69 -10.21
N THR A 29 14.44 -10.09 -11.08
CA THR A 29 13.18 -9.42 -10.74
C THR A 29 12.10 -10.42 -10.33
N ILE A 30 12.05 -11.59 -10.99
CA ILE A 30 11.12 -12.68 -10.64
C ILE A 30 11.57 -13.32 -9.32
N ALA A 31 12.88 -13.54 -9.13
CA ALA A 31 13.40 -14.03 -7.86
C ALA A 31 13.11 -13.07 -6.69
N ARG A 32 13.20 -11.76 -6.91
CA ARG A 32 12.81 -10.71 -5.95
C ARG A 32 11.33 -10.77 -5.59
N LEU A 33 10.44 -10.95 -6.57
CA LEU A 33 9.00 -11.06 -6.33
C LEU A 33 8.68 -12.34 -5.53
N HIS A 34 9.32 -13.46 -5.86
CA HIS A 34 9.15 -14.72 -5.14
C HIS A 34 9.63 -14.64 -3.69
N SER A 35 10.75 -13.95 -3.43
CA SER A 35 11.26 -13.71 -2.07
C SER A 35 10.31 -12.82 -1.26
N LEU A 36 9.75 -11.77 -1.87
CA LEU A 36 8.77 -10.89 -1.23
C LEU A 36 7.49 -11.67 -0.85
N ILE A 37 6.97 -12.48 -1.79
CA ILE A 37 5.78 -13.33 -1.57
C ILE A 37 6.02 -14.38 -0.48
N ALA A 38 7.23 -14.95 -0.41
CA ALA A 38 7.60 -15.86 0.67
C ALA A 38 7.62 -15.14 2.02
N GLY A 39 8.19 -13.93 2.10
CA GLY A 39 8.14 -13.10 3.30
C GLY A 39 6.72 -12.76 3.76
N PHE A 40 5.79 -12.52 2.82
CA PHE A 40 4.37 -12.34 3.15
C PHE A 40 3.71 -13.62 3.72
N SER A 41 4.18 -14.79 3.30
CA SER A 41 3.67 -16.08 3.77
C SER A 41 4.09 -16.33 5.23
N ASP A 42 5.35 -16.02 5.55
CA ASP A 42 5.89 -16.14 6.90
C ASP A 42 5.29 -15.09 7.85
N LEU A 43 5.04 -13.87 7.35
CA LEU A 43 4.35 -12.83 8.10
C LEU A 43 2.90 -13.23 8.44
N LYS A 44 2.21 -13.87 7.49
CA LYS A 44 0.86 -14.40 7.72
C LYS A 44 0.85 -15.51 8.76
N ALA A 45 1.81 -16.43 8.71
CA ALA A 45 1.94 -17.50 9.71
C ALA A 45 2.20 -16.93 11.11
N SER A 46 3.06 -15.91 11.24
CA SER A 46 3.33 -15.23 12.50
C SER A 46 2.11 -14.45 13.03
N LEU A 47 1.32 -13.85 12.14
CA LEU A 47 0.08 -13.15 12.51
C LEU A 47 -1.02 -14.11 12.99
N ASP A 48 -1.16 -15.26 12.32
CA ASP A 48 -2.10 -16.32 12.73
C ASP A 48 -1.70 -16.91 14.10
N GLU A 49 -0.39 -17.05 14.37
CA GLU A 49 0.14 -17.55 15.64
C GLU A 49 -0.04 -16.54 16.79
N ASN A 50 0.08 -15.24 16.50
CA ASN A 50 -0.18 -14.17 17.48
C ASN A 50 -1.67 -13.99 17.76
N ASN A 51 -2.54 -14.08 16.75
CA ASN A 51 -3.99 -14.05 16.97
C ASN A 51 -4.49 -15.24 17.81
N ALA A 52 -3.87 -16.42 17.67
CA ALA A 52 -4.20 -17.58 18.50
C ALA A 52 -3.77 -17.43 19.97
N ARG A 53 -2.76 -16.59 20.26
CA ARG A 53 -2.31 -16.28 21.64
C ARG A 53 -3.19 -15.24 22.34
N VAL A 54 -3.84 -14.36 21.57
CA VAL A 54 -4.75 -13.32 22.09
C VAL A 54 -6.05 -13.93 22.64
N GLU A 55 -6.44 -15.15 22.24
CA GLU A 55 -7.64 -15.82 22.77
C GLU A 55 -7.43 -16.53 24.14
N GLU A 56 -6.22 -16.58 24.70
CA GLU A 56 -5.95 -17.24 26.00
C GLU A 56 -5.48 -16.31 27.15
N GLU A 57 -5.23 -15.02 26.90
CA GLU A 57 -4.79 -14.07 27.93
C GLU A 57 -5.78 -12.90 28.10
N ASP A 58 -6.98 -13.20 28.62
CA ASP A 58 -7.91 -12.17 29.10
C ASP A 58 -8.31 -12.41 30.57
N VAL A 59 -7.33 -12.48 31.48
CA VAL A 59 -7.54 -12.23 32.92
C VAL A 59 -6.23 -11.71 33.56
N THR A 60 -6.29 -10.48 34.11
CA THR A 60 -5.36 -9.80 35.06
C THR A 60 -4.00 -9.39 34.47
N GLU A 61 -3.56 -8.13 34.49
CA GLU A 61 -3.29 -7.29 35.67
C GLU A 61 -3.09 -5.81 35.28
N GLU A 62 -3.84 -4.91 35.94
CA GLU A 62 -3.43 -3.52 36.15
C GLU A 62 -2.36 -3.46 37.26
N LYS A 63 -1.40 -2.52 37.10
CA LYS A 63 -0.42 -1.98 38.08
C LYS A 63 0.97 -2.63 38.11
N HIS A 64 1.95 -1.96 37.50
CA HIS A 64 3.06 -1.43 38.29
C HIS A 64 3.74 -0.22 37.62
N ASP A 65 3.70 0.88 38.38
CA ASP A 65 4.51 2.10 38.41
C ASP A 65 5.75 2.18 37.49
N ARG A 66 5.88 3.24 36.68
CA ARG A 66 6.55 4.52 37.05
C ARG A 66 7.98 4.36 37.60
N GLU A 67 8.90 4.96 36.85
CA GLU A 67 10.27 5.41 37.20
C GLU A 67 11.42 4.40 37.04
N MET A 68 12.17 4.57 35.95
CA MET A 68 13.65 4.60 35.93
C MET A 68 14.09 5.15 34.56
N SER A 69 14.51 6.42 34.57
CA SER A 69 15.10 7.16 33.47
C SER A 69 16.60 6.81 33.31
N GLU A 70 17.10 6.97 32.08
CA GLU A 70 18.48 7.35 31.73
C GLU A 70 19.62 6.34 31.98
N GLU A 71 20.06 5.67 30.91
CA GLU A 71 21.47 5.58 30.43
C GLU A 71 21.66 4.40 29.46
N HIS A 72 21.58 4.65 28.14
CA HIS A 72 22.46 3.97 27.18
C HIS A 72 22.57 4.71 25.84
N ASP A 73 23.37 5.77 25.83
CA ASP A 73 23.96 6.32 24.60
C ASP A 73 25.14 5.44 24.16
N ARG A 74 24.98 4.78 23.00
CA ARG A 74 25.96 4.55 21.91
C ARG A 74 25.69 3.23 21.19
N ASP A 75 24.98 3.30 20.06
CA ASP A 75 25.58 2.93 18.78
C ASP A 75 24.85 3.66 17.64
N MET A 76 25.62 4.34 16.80
CA MET A 76 25.16 5.13 15.67
C MET A 76 25.02 4.23 14.46
N SER A 77 23.80 4.05 13.95
CA SER A 77 23.57 3.93 12.52
C SER A 77 22.77 5.14 12.09
N GLU A 78 23.39 5.97 11.26
CA GLU A 78 22.74 7.07 10.53
C GLU A 78 21.70 6.44 9.58
N ASP A 79 20.51 6.16 10.10
CA ASP A 79 19.32 6.13 9.26
C ASP A 79 18.99 7.60 9.01
N ASP A 80 19.48 8.12 7.89
CA ASP A 80 19.04 9.40 7.35
C ASP A 80 17.53 9.27 7.05
N ASP A 81 16.70 9.53 8.06
CA ASP A 81 15.31 9.94 7.89
C ASP A 81 15.34 11.32 7.22
N GLU A 82 15.64 11.31 5.92
CA GLU A 82 15.69 12.47 5.04
C GLU A 82 14.30 13.12 5.01
N GLU A 83 14.16 14.15 5.85
CA GLU A 83 12.95 14.93 6.13
C GLU A 83 12.23 15.31 4.82
N GLY A 84 11.11 14.63 4.52
CA GLY A 84 10.30 14.89 3.33
C GLY A 84 10.26 13.81 2.25
N THR A 85 10.81 12.61 2.50
CA THR A 85 10.67 11.44 1.60
C THR A 85 9.70 10.41 2.16
N PHE A 86 8.63 10.12 1.41
CA PHE A 86 7.68 9.07 1.75
C PHE A 86 8.28 7.67 1.53
N SER A 87 7.82 6.69 2.31
CA SER A 87 8.15 5.29 2.02
C SER A 87 7.51 4.85 0.71
N VAL A 88 6.20 5.12 0.54
CA VAL A 88 5.45 4.74 -0.66
C VAL A 88 4.51 5.87 -1.09
N VAL A 89 4.56 6.24 -2.37
CA VAL A 89 3.52 7.05 -3.00
C VAL A 89 2.70 6.21 -3.97
N ILE A 90 1.38 6.23 -3.79
CA ILE A 90 0.40 5.55 -4.65
C ILE A 90 -0.30 6.61 -5.49
N ILE A 91 -0.32 6.43 -6.81
CA ILE A 91 -0.96 7.38 -7.74
C ILE A 91 -2.33 6.83 -8.12
N GLY A 92 -3.38 7.49 -7.66
CA GLY A 92 -4.80 7.18 -7.92
C GLY A 92 -5.51 6.60 -6.70
N ALA A 93 -6.60 7.22 -6.28
CA ALA A 93 -7.51 6.75 -5.23
C ALA A 93 -8.73 6.02 -5.81
N SER A 94 -8.44 5.05 -6.69
CA SER A 94 -9.42 4.12 -7.24
C SER A 94 -9.44 2.80 -6.44
N ALA A 95 -10.20 1.81 -6.92
CA ALA A 95 -10.25 0.48 -6.29
C ALA A 95 -8.87 -0.15 -6.06
N SER A 96 -7.98 -0.05 -7.05
CA SER A 96 -6.62 -0.60 -6.96
C SER A 96 -5.77 0.17 -5.95
N GLY A 97 -5.78 1.50 -6.02
CA GLY A 97 -4.95 2.33 -5.14
C GLY A 97 -5.36 2.22 -3.67
N LEU A 98 -6.67 2.23 -3.39
CA LEU A 98 -7.18 2.00 -2.05
C LEU A 98 -6.90 0.57 -1.57
N GLY A 99 -7.09 -0.45 -2.43
CA GLY A 99 -6.83 -1.84 -2.07
C GLY A 99 -5.36 -2.08 -1.71
N VAL A 100 -4.44 -1.54 -2.50
CA VAL A 100 -2.99 -1.60 -2.22
C VAL A 100 -2.64 -0.85 -0.95
N ALA A 101 -3.16 0.35 -0.76
CA ALA A 101 -2.92 1.12 0.47
C ALA A 101 -3.39 0.35 1.71
N CYS A 102 -4.59 -0.24 1.66
CA CYS A 102 -5.10 -1.10 2.71
C CYS A 102 -4.16 -2.27 3.00
N ALA A 103 -3.73 -2.99 1.96
CA ALA A 103 -2.83 -4.14 2.14
C ALA A 103 -1.48 -3.74 2.76
N LEU A 104 -0.90 -2.62 2.32
CA LEU A 104 0.35 -2.09 2.87
C LEU A 104 0.19 -1.70 4.34
N LEU A 105 -0.86 -0.94 4.68
CA LEU A 105 -1.11 -0.48 6.04
C LEU A 105 -1.52 -1.62 6.99
N GLN A 106 -2.13 -2.70 6.48
CA GLN A 106 -2.40 -3.90 7.27
C GLN A 106 -1.12 -4.66 7.59
N ALA A 107 -0.20 -4.76 6.63
CA ALA A 107 1.08 -5.44 6.84
C ALA A 107 2.08 -4.60 7.64
N SER A 108 1.99 -3.27 7.53
CA SER A 108 2.91 -2.32 8.17
C SER A 108 2.17 -1.01 8.51
N PRO A 109 1.50 -0.93 9.67
CA PRO A 109 0.69 0.22 10.09
C PRO A 109 1.44 1.55 10.18
N ASP A 110 2.75 1.48 10.47
CA ASP A 110 3.62 2.64 10.63
C ASP A 110 4.27 3.10 9.31
N LEU A 111 3.98 2.43 8.19
CA LEU A 111 4.54 2.77 6.89
C LEU A 111 4.07 4.16 6.44
N ASP A 112 5.03 5.01 6.05
CA ASP A 112 4.71 6.35 5.55
C ASP A 112 4.21 6.30 4.10
N VAL A 113 2.88 6.20 3.97
CA VAL A 113 2.17 6.07 2.70
C VAL A 113 1.47 7.39 2.34
N ARG A 114 1.50 7.74 1.06
CA ARG A 114 0.71 8.84 0.50
C ARG A 114 -0.01 8.40 -0.77
N ILE A 115 -1.29 8.73 -0.89
CA ILE A 115 -2.09 8.51 -2.09
C ILE A 115 -2.33 9.86 -2.77
N LEU A 116 -1.98 9.99 -4.05
CA LEU A 116 -2.22 11.18 -4.85
C LEU A 116 -3.40 10.93 -5.79
N GLU A 117 -4.48 11.69 -5.64
CA GLU A 117 -5.66 11.59 -6.51
C GLU A 117 -5.86 12.88 -7.29
N LYS A 118 -6.00 12.73 -8.61
CA LYS A 118 -6.23 13.86 -9.53
C LYS A 118 -7.58 14.54 -9.27
N SER A 119 -8.60 13.73 -8.96
CA SER A 119 -9.97 14.19 -8.75
C SER A 119 -10.15 14.77 -7.35
N ASP A 120 -11.32 15.33 -7.09
CA ASP A 120 -11.73 15.87 -5.79
C ASP A 120 -12.35 14.81 -4.86
N CYS A 121 -12.51 13.57 -5.35
CA CYS A 121 -13.15 12.49 -4.62
C CYS A 121 -12.60 11.11 -4.98
N VAL A 122 -12.75 10.18 -4.03
CA VAL A 122 -12.48 8.76 -4.23
C VAL A 122 -13.43 8.16 -5.25
N GLY A 123 -12.90 7.30 -6.12
CA GLY A 123 -13.72 6.52 -7.06
C GLY A 123 -14.33 7.34 -8.21
N SER A 124 -13.75 8.49 -8.55
CA SER A 124 -14.24 9.40 -9.59
C SER A 124 -14.46 8.74 -10.97
N THR A 125 -13.64 7.74 -11.32
CA THR A 125 -13.82 6.91 -12.52
C THR A 125 -15.18 6.22 -12.53
N PHE A 126 -15.60 5.64 -11.41
CA PHE A 126 -16.88 4.94 -11.32
C PHE A 126 -18.07 5.92 -11.33
N LEU A 127 -17.89 7.12 -10.76
CA LEU A 127 -18.88 8.21 -10.90
C LEU A 127 -19.03 8.69 -12.35
N SER A 128 -18.01 8.48 -13.18
CA SER A 128 -18.02 8.87 -14.59
C SER A 128 -18.63 7.79 -15.49
N TRP A 129 -19.02 6.62 -14.97
CA TRP A 129 -19.67 5.58 -15.76
C TRP A 129 -21.04 6.03 -16.28
N PRO A 130 -21.44 5.60 -17.50
CA PRO A 130 -22.82 5.75 -17.95
C PRO A 130 -23.80 5.13 -16.95
N SER A 131 -24.98 5.73 -16.78
CA SER A 131 -25.96 5.32 -15.77
C SER A 131 -26.50 3.89 -15.92
N PHE A 132 -26.35 3.29 -17.10
CA PHE A 132 -26.74 1.92 -17.40
C PHE A 132 -25.61 0.89 -17.18
N THR A 133 -24.38 1.33 -16.93
CA THR A 133 -23.24 0.45 -16.72
C THR A 133 -23.22 -0.09 -15.30
N THR A 134 -23.12 -1.41 -15.18
CA THR A 134 -23.00 -2.15 -13.92
C THR A 134 -21.87 -3.16 -14.01
N PHE A 135 -21.42 -3.64 -12.85
CA PHE A 135 -20.45 -4.73 -12.78
C PHE A 135 -21.01 -6.01 -13.41
N ILE A 136 -20.16 -6.76 -14.12
CA ILE A 136 -20.54 -8.06 -14.68
C ILE A 136 -20.52 -9.15 -13.60
N SER A 137 -19.64 -9.03 -12.62
CA SER A 137 -19.56 -9.91 -11.45
C SER A 137 -20.62 -9.55 -10.41
N PRO A 138 -21.32 -10.54 -9.83
CA PRO A 138 -22.21 -10.30 -8.73
C PRO A 138 -21.42 -10.00 -7.44
N SER A 139 -21.95 -9.10 -6.63
CA SER A 139 -21.58 -8.85 -5.25
C SER A 139 -22.53 -9.58 -4.31
N PHE A 140 -21.96 -10.34 -3.37
CA PHE A 140 -22.69 -11.17 -2.42
C PHE A 140 -21.91 -11.29 -1.11
N TYR A 141 -22.62 -11.22 0.01
CA TYR A 141 -22.01 -11.40 1.33
C TYR A 141 -21.78 -12.87 1.65
N SER A 142 -20.67 -13.43 1.15
CA SER A 142 -20.20 -14.78 1.50
C SER A 142 -19.11 -14.81 2.57
N ASN A 143 -18.68 -13.64 3.06
CA ASN A 143 -17.53 -13.49 3.95
C ASN A 143 -17.57 -14.45 5.16
N PRO A 144 -18.71 -14.68 5.85
CA PRO A 144 -18.78 -15.63 6.97
C PRO A 144 -18.45 -17.10 6.61
N PHE A 145 -18.49 -17.45 5.32
CA PHE A 145 -18.20 -18.79 4.81
C PHE A 145 -16.80 -18.92 4.20
N GLY A 146 -15.99 -17.86 4.23
CA GLY A 146 -14.60 -17.83 3.73
C GLY A 146 -14.38 -16.98 2.48
N PRO A 147 -15.19 -17.09 1.41
CA PRO A 147 -15.00 -16.28 0.20
C PRO A 147 -15.36 -14.81 0.44
N LEU A 148 -14.44 -13.91 0.10
CA LEU A 148 -14.73 -12.48 -0.02
C LEU A 148 -15.60 -12.21 -1.24
N ASP A 149 -16.45 -11.18 -1.14
CA ASP A 149 -17.15 -10.63 -2.31
C ASP A 149 -16.15 -10.26 -3.42
N LEU A 150 -16.44 -10.69 -4.65
CA LEU A 150 -15.53 -10.55 -5.80
C LEU A 150 -15.17 -9.10 -6.13
N ASN A 151 -16.06 -8.16 -5.82
CA ASN A 151 -15.86 -6.74 -6.10
C ASN A 151 -15.30 -5.99 -4.89
N GLN A 152 -15.12 -6.67 -3.75
CA GLN A 152 -14.58 -6.06 -2.53
C GLN A 152 -13.05 -6.00 -2.58
N ILE A 153 -12.48 -4.88 -2.13
CA ILE A 153 -11.02 -4.62 -2.20
C ILE A 153 -10.29 -4.77 -0.86
N THR A 154 -11.02 -5.10 0.21
CA THR A 154 -10.49 -5.32 1.57
C THR A 154 -11.20 -6.50 2.22
N PRO A 155 -10.61 -7.15 3.23
CA PRO A 155 -11.27 -8.23 3.96
C PRO A 155 -12.32 -7.75 4.99
N SER A 156 -12.80 -6.50 4.91
CA SER A 156 -13.76 -5.95 5.86
C SER A 156 -15.14 -6.64 5.82
N GLU A 157 -15.97 -6.40 6.83
CA GLU A 157 -17.35 -6.93 6.82
C GLU A 157 -18.25 -6.18 5.82
N ASN A 158 -17.97 -4.90 5.57
CA ASN A 158 -18.76 -4.04 4.68
C ASN A 158 -18.13 -3.99 3.28
N GLY A 159 -18.69 -4.77 2.35
CA GLY A 159 -18.33 -4.77 0.94
C GLY A 159 -19.36 -4.08 0.03
N PRO A 160 -19.18 -4.09 -1.30
CA PRO A 160 -20.07 -3.43 -2.24
C PRO A 160 -21.55 -3.86 -2.13
N GLN A 161 -21.81 -5.11 -1.75
CA GLN A 161 -23.13 -5.67 -1.51
C GLN A 161 -23.97 -4.92 -0.46
N THR A 162 -23.34 -4.18 0.46
CA THR A 162 -24.07 -3.39 1.47
C THR A 162 -24.58 -2.05 0.90
N PHE A 163 -24.05 -1.63 -0.26
CA PHE A 163 -24.33 -0.33 -0.90
C PHE A 163 -25.26 -0.46 -2.11
N THR A 164 -25.66 -1.67 -2.47
CA THR A 164 -26.53 -1.92 -3.61
C THR A 164 -27.76 -2.71 -3.23
N THR A 165 -28.84 -2.50 -3.98
CA THR A 165 -30.07 -3.32 -3.91
C THR A 165 -30.11 -4.41 -4.99
N SER A 166 -29.07 -4.48 -5.82
CA SER A 166 -28.86 -5.44 -6.90
C SER A 166 -27.63 -6.29 -6.61
N GLN A 167 -27.49 -7.43 -7.28
CA GLN A 167 -26.21 -8.16 -7.24
C GLN A 167 -25.13 -7.47 -8.08
N HIS A 168 -25.49 -6.60 -9.02
CA HIS A 168 -24.54 -5.96 -9.93
C HIS A 168 -24.46 -4.46 -9.64
N PRO A 169 -23.49 -4.01 -8.81
CA PRO A 169 -23.35 -2.60 -8.48
C PRO A 169 -23.22 -1.73 -9.73
N THR A 170 -23.89 -0.58 -9.72
CA THR A 170 -23.62 0.53 -10.63
C THR A 170 -22.28 1.19 -10.27
N GLY A 171 -21.73 1.99 -11.19
CA GLY A 171 -20.55 2.79 -10.89
C GLY A 171 -20.76 3.74 -9.70
N LYS A 172 -21.97 4.30 -9.56
CA LYS A 172 -22.31 5.17 -8.43
C LYS A 172 -22.28 4.41 -7.10
N GLU A 173 -22.93 3.25 -7.01
CA GLU A 173 -22.94 2.43 -5.80
C GLU A 173 -21.53 1.95 -5.43
N TYR A 174 -20.71 1.62 -6.44
CA TYR A 174 -19.33 1.22 -6.19
C TYR A 174 -18.44 2.40 -5.72
N ALA A 175 -18.65 3.61 -6.25
CA ALA A 175 -17.99 4.81 -5.74
C ALA A 175 -18.39 5.11 -4.29
N GLU A 176 -19.68 4.97 -3.96
CA GLU A 176 -20.17 5.12 -2.58
C GLU A 176 -19.51 4.09 -1.65
N TYR A 177 -19.36 2.84 -2.08
CA TYR A 177 -18.59 1.82 -1.35
C TYR A 177 -17.15 2.29 -1.07
N LEU A 178 -16.41 2.72 -2.09
CA LEU A 178 -15.00 3.15 -1.93
C LEU A 178 -14.86 4.37 -1.02
N GLN A 179 -15.79 5.33 -1.11
CA GLN A 179 -15.80 6.53 -0.25
C GLN A 179 -16.13 6.21 1.21
N ASN A 180 -17.01 5.24 1.46
CA ASN A 180 -17.29 4.77 2.82
C ASN A 180 -16.11 3.98 3.38
N LEU A 181 -15.48 3.15 2.54
CA LEU A 181 -14.25 2.44 2.91
C LEU A 181 -13.15 3.44 3.28
N SER A 182 -12.94 4.50 2.49
CA SER A 182 -11.88 5.47 2.76
C SER A 182 -12.08 6.20 4.08
N LYS A 183 -13.34 6.43 4.49
CA LYS A 183 -13.71 7.08 5.75
C LYS A 183 -13.78 6.14 6.95
N SER A 184 -13.72 4.83 6.71
CA SER A 184 -13.77 3.84 7.78
C SER A 184 -12.52 3.91 8.67
N LYS A 185 -12.70 3.64 9.96
CA LYS A 185 -11.61 3.58 10.96
C LYS A 185 -10.99 2.18 11.03
N MET A 186 -10.79 1.54 9.88
CA MET A 186 -10.26 0.17 9.81
C MET A 186 -8.81 0.05 10.34
N PHE A 187 -8.07 1.17 10.39
CA PHE A 187 -6.65 1.22 10.74
C PHE A 187 -6.39 2.02 12.03
N GLY A 188 -7.27 1.87 13.03
CA GLY A 188 -7.17 2.57 14.32
C GLY A 188 -7.75 3.98 14.27
N ASP A 189 -6.99 4.97 14.76
CA ASP A 189 -7.48 6.35 14.91
C ASP A 189 -7.54 7.13 13.58
N ARG A 190 -6.84 6.66 12.54
CA ARG A 190 -6.84 7.26 11.21
C ARG A 190 -7.77 6.51 10.26
N CYS A 191 -8.44 7.27 9.40
CA CYS A 191 -9.14 6.72 8.24
C CYS A 191 -8.21 6.74 7.02
N LEU A 192 -8.47 5.86 6.05
CA LEU A 192 -7.66 5.80 4.83
C LEU A 192 -7.68 7.12 4.03
N GLU A 193 -8.76 7.90 4.13
CA GLU A 193 -8.90 9.21 3.51
C GLU A 193 -7.83 10.20 3.99
N SER A 194 -7.30 10.07 5.22
CA SER A 194 -6.22 10.95 5.70
C SER A 194 -4.89 10.75 4.97
N TYR A 195 -4.73 9.62 4.26
CA TYR A 195 -3.56 9.33 3.44
C TYR A 195 -3.71 9.87 2.02
N ILE A 196 -4.88 10.41 1.64
CA ILE A 196 -5.18 10.87 0.29
C ILE A 196 -4.98 12.38 0.17
N THR A 197 -4.27 12.81 -0.86
CA THR A 197 -4.22 14.21 -1.29
C THR A 197 -4.95 14.33 -2.63
N PHE A 198 -6.10 15.01 -2.61
CA PHE A 198 -6.96 15.25 -3.77
C PHE A 198 -6.48 16.44 -4.60
N GLY A 199 -6.93 16.52 -5.85
CA GLY A 199 -6.59 17.61 -6.77
C GLY A 199 -5.12 17.60 -7.23
N VAL A 200 -4.43 16.46 -7.12
CA VAL A 200 -3.02 16.31 -7.48
C VAL A 200 -2.90 15.49 -8.76
N ASP A 201 -2.61 16.15 -9.88
CA ASP A 201 -2.29 15.49 -11.14
C ASP A 201 -0.77 15.27 -11.23
N VAL A 202 -0.34 14.02 -11.33
CA VAL A 202 1.08 13.67 -11.48
C VAL A 202 1.49 13.83 -12.93
N SER A 203 2.49 14.67 -13.19
CA SER A 203 2.98 14.96 -14.54
C SER A 203 4.15 14.08 -14.94
N THR A 204 5.14 13.91 -14.06
CA THR A 204 6.32 13.08 -14.31
C THR A 204 6.76 12.35 -13.05
N ILE A 205 7.46 11.22 -13.26
CA ILE A 205 8.11 10.44 -12.21
C ILE A 205 9.53 10.20 -12.70
N GLU A 206 10.51 10.71 -11.97
CA GLU A 206 11.92 10.62 -12.33
C GLU A 206 12.71 9.96 -11.19
N THR A 207 13.71 9.16 -11.54
CA THR A 207 14.62 8.60 -10.54
C THR A 207 15.49 9.70 -9.95
N ALA A 208 15.56 9.78 -8.63
CA ALA A 208 16.45 10.65 -7.89
C ALA A 208 17.42 9.80 -7.04
N ASN A 209 18.58 10.37 -6.70
CA ASN A 209 19.47 9.81 -5.70
C ASN A 209 19.28 10.58 -4.39
N TYR A 210 18.94 9.88 -3.31
CA TYR A 210 18.72 10.44 -1.97
C TYR A 210 19.52 9.59 -0.99
N GLY A 211 20.39 10.20 -0.18
CA GLY A 211 21.23 9.48 0.82
C GLY A 211 22.06 8.28 0.33
N GLY A 212 22.39 8.17 -0.96
CA GLY A 212 23.08 7.00 -1.53
C GLY A 212 22.18 5.83 -1.96
N GLY A 213 20.86 5.97 -1.85
CA GLY A 213 19.84 5.06 -2.39
C GLY A 213 19.10 5.66 -3.60
N THR A 214 18.41 4.79 -4.36
CA THR A 214 17.51 5.21 -5.45
C THR A 214 16.14 5.58 -4.87
N ALA A 215 15.68 6.79 -5.16
CA ALA A 215 14.35 7.30 -4.85
C ALA A 215 13.65 7.79 -6.13
N PHE A 216 12.42 8.27 -6.00
CA PHE A 216 11.64 8.86 -7.08
C PHE A 216 11.18 10.26 -6.70
N ASN A 217 11.41 11.22 -7.58
CA ASN A 217 10.78 12.53 -7.56
C ASN A 217 9.52 12.47 -8.43
N ILE A 218 8.40 12.88 -7.86
CA ILE A 218 7.07 12.85 -8.46
C ILE A 218 6.63 14.30 -8.61
N ALA A 219 6.76 14.81 -9.84
CA ALA A 219 6.35 16.17 -10.15
C ALA A 219 4.83 16.24 -10.31
N THR A 220 4.23 17.30 -9.77
CA THR A 220 2.78 17.47 -9.83
C THR A 220 2.36 18.81 -10.44
N SER A 221 1.19 18.83 -11.06
CA SER A 221 0.60 20.06 -11.61
C SER A 221 0.25 21.10 -10.54
N SER A 222 0.16 20.67 -9.28
CA SER A 222 -0.13 21.55 -8.14
C SER A 222 1.07 22.41 -7.72
N GLY A 223 2.27 22.12 -8.25
CA GLY A 223 3.52 22.79 -7.87
C GLY A 223 4.11 22.30 -6.54
N THR A 224 3.51 21.28 -5.92
CA THR A 224 4.10 20.55 -4.77
C THR A 224 4.59 19.20 -5.28
N ASP A 225 5.90 19.01 -5.28
CA ASP A 225 6.51 17.74 -5.67
C ASP A 225 6.62 16.81 -4.47
N TYR A 226 6.60 15.50 -4.73
CA TYR A 226 6.68 14.46 -3.72
C TYR A 226 7.91 13.60 -3.97
N ASN A 227 8.60 13.21 -2.91
CA ASN A 227 9.68 12.23 -2.99
C ASN A 227 9.23 10.92 -2.35
N ALA A 228 9.58 9.80 -2.96
CA ALA A 228 9.27 8.49 -2.43
C ALA A 228 10.34 7.45 -2.72
N ARG A 229 10.53 6.50 -1.80
CA ARG A 229 11.38 5.31 -2.05
C ARG A 229 10.72 4.37 -3.06
N TYR A 230 9.40 4.22 -2.98
CA TYR A 230 8.61 3.41 -3.92
C TYR A 230 7.43 4.20 -4.49
N VAL A 231 7.13 3.96 -5.76
CA VAL A 231 5.96 4.52 -6.43
C VAL A 231 5.10 3.40 -7.00
N ILE A 232 3.81 3.42 -6.69
CA ILE A 232 2.82 2.48 -7.21
C ILE A 232 1.84 3.26 -8.09
N TYR A 233 1.88 3.00 -9.39
CA TYR A 233 0.92 3.59 -10.32
C TYR A 233 -0.39 2.80 -10.30
N ALA A 234 -1.44 3.39 -9.73
CA ALA A 234 -2.80 2.84 -9.63
C ALA A 234 -3.84 3.71 -10.37
N GLY A 235 -3.38 4.51 -11.34
CA GLY A 235 -4.21 5.38 -12.17
C GLY A 235 -5.06 4.58 -13.16
N ALA A 236 -6.36 4.90 -13.23
CA ALA A 236 -7.25 4.29 -14.19
C ALA A 236 -7.08 4.89 -15.59
N LEU A 237 -7.18 4.05 -16.62
CA LEU A 237 -7.09 4.48 -18.03
C LEU A 237 -8.37 5.20 -18.53
N TYR A 238 -9.38 5.37 -17.67
CA TYR A 238 -10.73 5.78 -18.06
C TYR A 238 -10.79 7.17 -18.73
N HIS A 239 -9.97 8.10 -18.24
CA HIS A 239 -9.92 9.48 -18.74
C HIS A 239 -8.79 9.71 -19.76
N LEU A 240 -8.17 8.66 -20.29
CA LEU A 240 -7.23 8.78 -21.40
C LEU A 240 -8.00 9.16 -22.67
N THR A 241 -7.93 10.44 -23.02
CA THR A 241 -8.37 10.88 -24.33
C THR A 241 -7.38 10.39 -25.38
N CYS A 242 -7.91 9.75 -26.43
CA CYS A 242 -7.16 9.30 -27.60
C CYS A 242 -6.52 10.53 -28.28
N GLY A 243 -5.28 10.83 -27.90
CA GLY A 243 -4.57 12.06 -28.27
C GLY A 243 -3.29 12.28 -27.46
N HIS A 244 -3.20 11.65 -26.29
CA HIS A 244 -2.00 11.62 -25.45
C HIS A 244 -1.44 10.19 -25.31
N LEU A 245 -1.54 9.39 -26.37
CA LEU A 245 -0.85 8.11 -26.49
C LEU A 245 0.53 8.34 -27.12
N THR A 246 1.34 9.19 -26.47
CA THR A 246 2.78 8.95 -26.48
C THR A 246 3.01 7.93 -25.40
N LEU A 247 3.23 6.69 -25.83
CA LEU A 247 3.64 5.56 -25.00
C LEU A 247 4.61 6.01 -23.90
N LEU A 248 4.12 6.15 -22.66
CA LEU A 248 4.90 5.79 -21.47
C LEU A 248 4.88 4.26 -21.36
N SER A 249 5.27 3.58 -22.44
CA SER A 249 5.77 2.22 -22.34
C SER A 249 7.28 2.36 -22.23
N VAL A 250 7.83 1.77 -21.17
CA VAL A 250 9.28 1.59 -20.99
C VAL A 250 9.98 2.93 -20.70
N ALA A 251 9.96 3.32 -19.42
CA ALA A 251 11.20 3.85 -18.86
C ALA A 251 12.26 2.77 -19.14
N GLN A 252 13.04 3.00 -20.19
CA GLN A 252 14.26 2.25 -20.39
C GLN A 252 15.07 2.51 -19.13
N VAL A 253 15.26 1.46 -18.36
CA VAL A 253 16.50 1.20 -17.65
C VAL A 253 17.62 1.35 -18.69
N GLN A 254 18.06 2.58 -18.90
CA GLN A 254 19.38 2.85 -19.47
C GLN A 254 20.35 2.39 -18.40
N ARG A 255 21.15 1.41 -18.79
CA ARG A 255 22.24 0.83 -18.00
C ARG A 255 23.22 1.88 -17.50
#